data_AF-B8DN48-F1
#
_entry.id   AF-B8DN48-F1
#
_cell.length_a   1.000
_cell.length_b   1.000
_cell.length_c   1.000
_cell.angle_alpha   90.00
_cell.angle_beta   90.00
_cell.angle_gamma   90.00
#
_symmetry.space_group_name_H-M   'P 1'
#
loop_
_entity.id
_entity.type
_entity.pdbx_description
1 polymer ?
#
loop_
_entity_poly.entity_id
_entity_poly.type
_entity_poly.pdbx_seq_one_letter_code
_entity_poly.pdbx_strand_id
1 'polypeptide(L)'
;MPTCVRCGKCCALLHLLTVDAGDVARWRREGREDILCRVGETRGPDGTTHEVWLSPRADGGGSGGGDDGHCPWLRHTPDGHGICSIHETKPTLCRDYPAGCAQARRIGCLARP
;
A
#
# COMPACT_ATOMS: atom_id res chain seq x y z
N MET A 1 -3.61 -13.90 -11.78
CA MET A 1 -2.93 -12.65 -11.37
C MET A 1 -1.43 -12.88 -11.42
N PRO A 2 -0.60 -11.94 -11.92
CA PRO A 2 0.84 -12.19 -12.01
C PRO A 2 1.50 -12.27 -10.63
N THR A 3 2.38 -13.26 -10.44
CA THR A 3 3.14 -13.43 -9.20
C THR A 3 4.19 -12.33 -9.05
N CYS A 4 4.26 -11.67 -7.88
CA CYS A 4 5.21 -10.59 -7.65
C CYS A 4 6.67 -11.06 -7.81
N VAL A 5 7.41 -10.43 -8.73
CA VAL A 5 8.86 -10.68 -8.96
C VAL A 5 9.76 -9.62 -8.30
N ARG A 6 9.23 -8.85 -7.33
CA ARG A 6 9.97 -7.80 -6.61
C ARG A 6 10.56 -6.71 -7.50
N CYS A 7 9.85 -6.31 -8.56
CA CYS A 7 10.30 -5.23 -9.45
C CYS A 7 10.06 -3.80 -8.91
N GLY A 8 9.34 -3.64 -7.81
CA GLY A 8 9.03 -2.34 -7.19
C GLY A 8 8.04 -1.43 -7.94
N LYS A 9 7.72 -1.71 -9.21
CA LYS A 9 6.89 -0.82 -10.07
C LYS A 9 5.49 -0.56 -9.53
N CYS A 10 4.80 -1.60 -9.04
CA CYS A 10 3.48 -1.43 -8.42
C CYS A 10 3.55 -0.62 -7.12
N CYS A 11 4.55 -0.87 -6.28
CA CYS A 11 4.72 -0.18 -5.01
C CYS A 11 5.08 1.31 -5.20
N ALA A 12 5.84 1.65 -6.24
CA ALA A 12 6.21 3.03 -6.55
C ALA A 12 5.04 3.87 -7.10
N LEU A 13 4.05 3.22 -7.73
CA LEU A 13 2.89 3.89 -8.34
C LEU A 13 1.63 3.87 -7.46
N LEU A 14 1.74 3.38 -6.23
CA LEU A 14 0.64 3.23 -5.30
C LEU A 14 0.56 4.48 -4.40
N HIS A 15 -0.29 5.43 -4.78
CA HIS A 15 -0.32 6.77 -4.15
C HIS A 15 -1.52 6.96 -3.24
N LEU A 16 -2.71 6.46 -3.58
CA LEU A 16 -3.84 6.40 -2.66
C LEU A 16 -4.58 5.10 -2.86
N LEU A 17 -4.79 4.36 -1.78
CA LEU A 17 -5.57 3.15 -1.76
C LEU A 17 -6.53 3.18 -0.60
N THR A 18 -7.67 2.53 -0.79
CA THR A 18 -8.54 2.15 0.32
C THR A 18 -8.26 0.69 0.69
N VAL A 19 -8.13 0.41 1.98
CA VAL A 19 -7.99 -0.95 2.51
C VAL A 19 -9.28 -1.38 3.18
N ASP A 20 -9.46 -2.69 3.33
CA ASP A 20 -10.63 -3.22 4.01
C ASP A 20 -10.52 -3.03 5.53
N ALA A 21 -11.66 -2.97 6.22
CA ALA A 21 -11.71 -2.82 7.67
C ALA A 21 -11.04 -4.00 8.42
N GLY A 22 -10.96 -5.18 7.79
CA GLY A 22 -10.26 -6.35 8.32
C GLY A 22 -8.74 -6.20 8.32
N ASP A 23 -8.16 -5.52 7.33
CA ASP A 23 -6.75 -5.12 7.33
C ASP A 23 -6.45 -4.20 8.53
N VAL A 24 -7.28 -3.17 8.73
CA VAL A 24 -7.12 -2.24 9.87
C VAL A 24 -7.31 -2.95 11.21
N ALA A 25 -8.34 -3.77 11.34
CA ALA A 25 -8.59 -4.56 12.55
C ALA A 25 -7.43 -5.53 12.85
N ARG A 26 -6.82 -6.11 11.82
CA ARG A 26 -5.61 -6.94 11.96
C ARG A 26 -4.44 -6.12 12.49
N TRP A 27 -4.14 -4.95 11.90
CA TRP A 27 -3.03 -4.11 12.35
C TRP A 27 -3.20 -3.62 13.80
N ARG A 28 -4.44 -3.31 14.21
CA ARG A 28 -4.76 -2.99 15.63
C ARG A 28 -4.45 -4.16 16.57
N ARG A 29 -4.84 -5.38 16.20
CA ARG A 29 -4.52 -6.59 17.00
C ARG A 29 -3.02 -6.90 17.05
N GLU A 30 -2.30 -6.60 15.98
CA GLU A 30 -0.85 -6.79 15.87
C GLU A 30 -0.04 -5.66 16.54
N GLY A 31 -0.70 -4.59 17.02
CA GLY A 31 -0.02 -3.43 17.62
C GLY A 31 0.84 -2.64 16.62
N ARG A 32 0.47 -2.63 15.34
CA ARG A 32 1.23 -1.98 14.26
C ARG A 32 0.93 -0.49 14.15
N GLU A 33 1.27 0.26 15.20
CA GLU A 33 1.09 1.72 15.25
C GLU A 33 1.88 2.44 14.13
N ASP A 34 2.99 1.86 13.68
CA ASP A 34 3.76 2.33 12.53
C ASP A 34 2.96 2.29 11.21
N ILE A 35 2.02 1.35 11.10
CA ILE A 35 1.08 1.25 9.99
C ILE A 35 -0.13 2.15 10.23
N LEU A 36 -0.74 2.06 11.41
CA LEU A 36 -1.98 2.74 11.76
C LEU A 36 -1.84 4.27 11.70
N CYS A 37 -0.68 4.84 12.03
CA CYS A 37 -0.43 6.28 11.91
C CYS A 37 -0.47 6.81 10.47
N ARG A 38 -0.51 5.91 9.47
CA ARG A 38 -0.61 6.22 8.04
C ARG A 38 -1.97 5.84 7.44
N VAL A 39 -2.96 5.52 8.28
CA VAL A 39 -4.34 5.20 7.90
C VAL A 39 -5.25 6.37 8.26
N GLY A 40 -5.96 6.91 7.27
CA GLY A 40 -7.05 7.86 7.48
C GLY A 40 -8.38 7.12 7.51
N GLU A 41 -9.23 7.43 8.49
CA GLU A 41 -10.59 6.88 8.58
C GLU A 41 -11.61 7.99 8.35
N THR A 42 -12.40 7.87 7.27
CA THR A 42 -13.46 8.82 6.96
C THR A 42 -14.81 8.12 7.07
N ARG A 43 -15.69 8.63 7.95
CA ARG A 43 -17.04 8.08 8.13
C ARG A 43 -18.00 8.73 7.14
N GLY A 44 -18.61 7.92 6.29
CA GLY A 44 -19.63 8.34 5.32
C GLY A 44 -20.97 7.63 5.53
N PRO A 45 -21.96 7.91 4.66
CA PRO A 45 -23.29 7.29 4.72
C PRO A 45 -23.24 5.77 4.54
N ASP A 46 -22.31 5.29 3.70
CA ASP A 46 -22.18 3.88 3.32
C ASP A 46 -21.19 3.08 4.18
N GLY A 47 -20.65 3.70 5.25
CA GLY A 47 -19.68 3.08 6.15
C GLY A 47 -18.41 3.91 6.33
N THR A 48 -17.36 3.26 6.82
CA THR A 48 -16.05 3.90 7.05
C THR A 48 -15.10 3.52 5.92
N THR A 49 -14.48 4.51 5.29
CA THR A 49 -13.38 4.30 4.34
C THR A 49 -12.05 4.40 5.06
N HIS A 50 -11.11 3.51 4.72
CA HIS A 50 -9.78 3.46 5.31
C HIS A 50 -8.73 3.76 4.23
N GLU A 51 -8.31 5.02 4.15
CA GLU A 51 -7.33 5.48 3.17
C GLU A 51 -5.91 5.28 3.67
N VAL A 52 -5.04 4.77 2.79
CA VAL A 52 -3.61 4.56 3.01
C VAL A 52 -2.85 5.00 1.75
N TRP A 53 -1.56 5.29 1.76
CA TRP A 53 -0.60 5.42 2.84
C TRP A 53 -0.34 6.90 3.07
N LEU A 54 -1.02 7.48 4.04
CA LEU A 54 -0.97 8.91 4.26
C LEU A 54 0.42 9.33 4.77
N SER A 55 0.94 10.45 4.26
CA SER A 55 2.04 11.15 4.90
C SER A 55 1.53 11.70 6.24
N PRO A 56 2.16 11.39 7.39
CA PRO A 56 1.80 12.00 8.65
C PRO A 56 2.03 13.51 8.56
N ARG A 57 0.97 14.32 8.55
CA ARG A 57 1.10 15.78 8.66
C ARG A 57 0.74 16.26 10.05
N ALA A 58 1.43 17.31 10.50
CA ALA A 58 1.19 17.94 11.79
C ALA A 58 -0.21 18.58 11.92
N ASP A 59 -0.91 18.82 10.81
CA ASP A 59 -2.25 19.43 10.74
C ASP A 59 -3.40 18.42 10.63
N GLY A 60 -3.11 17.12 10.69
CA GLY A 60 -4.11 16.05 10.62
C GLY A 60 -4.64 15.74 9.22
N GLY A 61 -4.11 16.36 8.16
CA GLY A 61 -4.48 16.06 6.77
C GLY A 61 -3.38 15.29 6.02
N GLY A 62 -3.65 14.07 5.56
CA GLY A 62 -2.69 13.29 4.77
C GLY A 62 -2.85 13.46 3.27
N SER A 63 -1.76 13.67 2.52
CA SER A 63 -1.73 13.29 1.09
C SER A 63 -1.25 11.85 0.99
N GLY A 64 -1.83 11.07 0.08
CA GLY A 64 -1.39 9.69 -0.10
C GLY A 64 -0.01 9.59 -0.78
N GLY A 65 0.68 8.49 -0.47
CA GLY A 65 1.92 8.09 -1.15
C GLY A 65 3.16 8.33 -0.29
N GLY A 66 3.10 8.18 1.03
CA GLY A 66 4.27 8.43 1.87
C GLY A 66 4.82 9.86 1.67
N ASP A 67 6.06 10.12 2.08
CA ASP A 67 6.59 11.49 2.10
C ASP A 67 7.06 11.95 0.70
N ASP A 68 7.33 11.01 -0.21
CA ASP A 68 7.88 11.25 -1.55
C ASP A 68 6.94 10.85 -2.71
N GLY A 69 5.66 10.58 -2.44
CA GLY A 69 4.71 10.08 -3.46
C GLY A 69 4.92 8.60 -3.83
N HIS A 70 5.57 7.81 -2.98
CA HIS A 70 5.74 6.36 -3.12
C HIS A 70 5.27 5.59 -1.87
N CYS A 71 4.98 4.29 -2.02
CA CYS A 71 4.64 3.45 -0.87
C CYS A 71 5.73 3.55 0.23
N PRO A 72 5.39 3.94 1.47
CA PRO A 72 6.36 4.15 2.54
C PRO A 72 6.99 2.84 3.05
N TRP A 73 6.48 1.69 2.59
CA TRP A 73 6.99 0.36 2.92
C TRP A 73 7.86 -0.23 1.81
N LEU A 74 8.02 0.46 0.68
CA LEU A 74 8.93 0.06 -0.37
C LEU A 74 10.38 0.33 0.07
N ARG A 75 11.20 -0.71 0.04
CA ARG A 75 12.66 -0.66 0.21
C ARG A 75 13.31 -1.28 -1.01
N HIS A 76 14.57 -0.94 -1.23
CA HIS A 76 15.36 -1.52 -2.32
C HIS A 76 16.55 -2.26 -1.72
N THR A 77 16.82 -3.45 -2.23
CA THR A 77 18.06 -4.16 -1.95
C THR A 77 19.22 -3.54 -2.73
N PRO A 78 20.49 -3.86 -2.38
CA PRO A 78 21.66 -3.36 -3.12
C PRO A 78 21.66 -3.73 -4.61
N ASP A 79 21.07 -4.88 -4.97
CA ASP A 79 20.89 -5.35 -6.35
C ASP A 79 19.62 -4.80 -7.04
N GLY A 80 18.92 -3.86 -6.40
CA GLY A 80 17.83 -3.09 -7.01
C GLY A 80 16.44 -3.74 -6.93
N HIS A 81 16.28 -4.86 -6.24
CA HIS A 81 14.97 -5.50 -6.03
C HIS A 81 14.15 -4.77 -4.97
N GLY A 82 12.84 -4.64 -5.23
CA GLY A 82 11.89 -4.07 -4.29
C GLY A 82 11.50 -5.05 -3.18
N ILE A 83 11.63 -4.62 -1.93
CA ILE A 83 11.17 -5.33 -0.74
C ILE A 83 10.06 -4.52 -0.08
N CYS A 84 9.00 -5.21 0.36
CA CYS A 84 7.97 -4.64 1.20
C CYS A 84 8.35 -4.89 2.67
N SER A 85 8.63 -3.85 3.45
CA SER A 85 9.00 -4.01 4.86
C SER A 85 7.86 -4.49 5.75
N ILE A 86 6.62 -4.51 5.25
CA ILE A 86 5.45 -5.08 5.91
C ILE A 86 4.95 -6.35 5.22
N HIS A 87 5.82 -7.08 4.52
CA HIS A 87 5.43 -8.21 3.65
C HIS A 87 4.41 -9.16 4.28
N GLU A 88 4.62 -9.54 5.55
CA GLU A 88 3.78 -10.50 6.29
C GLU A 88 2.37 -9.98 6.62
N THR A 89 2.21 -8.67 6.79
CA THR A 89 0.93 -8.04 7.17
C THR A 89 0.43 -7.01 6.17
N LYS A 90 1.01 -6.99 4.96
CA LYS A 90 0.59 -6.08 3.90
C LYS A 90 -0.91 -6.25 3.63
N PRO A 91 -1.62 -5.17 3.25
CA PRO A 91 -3.06 -5.25 3.07
C PRO A 91 -3.42 -6.22 1.94
N THR A 92 -4.65 -6.72 1.98
CA THR A 92 -5.21 -7.62 0.97
C THR A 92 -5.07 -7.02 -0.42
N LEU A 93 -5.39 -5.74 -0.56
CA LEU A 93 -5.24 -5.01 -1.82
C LEU A 93 -3.81 -5.05 -2.38
N CYS A 94 -2.77 -5.01 -1.55
CA CYS A 94 -1.39 -5.15 -2.00
C CYS A 94 -1.00 -6.58 -2.36
N ARG A 95 -1.64 -7.60 -1.76
CA ARG A 95 -1.49 -9.01 -2.19
C ARG A 95 -2.09 -9.22 -3.57
N ASP A 96 -3.20 -8.52 -3.83
CA ASP A 96 -3.98 -8.66 -5.05
C ASP A 96 -3.58 -7.69 -6.17
N TYR A 97 -2.45 -6.98 -5.99
CA TYR A 97 -1.98 -6.01 -6.96
C TYR A 97 -0.87 -6.59 -7.86
N PRO A 98 -0.94 -6.37 -9.19
CA PRO A 98 -2.02 -5.73 -9.94
C PRO A 98 -3.22 -6.67 -10.13
N ALA A 99 -4.43 -6.13 -10.22
CA ALA A 99 -5.68 -6.89 -10.33
C ALA A 99 -5.77 -7.74 -11.63
N GLY A 100 -4.87 -7.52 -12.59
CA GLY A 100 -4.78 -8.34 -13.80
C GLY A 100 -3.66 -7.91 -14.74
N CYS A 101 -3.51 -8.65 -15.83
CA CYS A 101 -2.41 -8.45 -16.79
C CYS A 101 -2.47 -7.09 -17.49
N ALA A 102 -3.67 -6.57 -17.79
CA ALA A 102 -3.83 -5.25 -18.40
C ALA A 102 -3.28 -4.14 -17.51
N GLN A 103 -3.58 -4.17 -16.21
CA GLN A 103 -3.05 -3.23 -15.25
C GLN A 103 -1.54 -3.45 -15.03
N ALA A 104 -1.08 -4.70 -14.98
CA ALA A 104 0.34 -5.02 -14.88
C ALA A 104 1.15 -4.37 -16.02
N ARG A 105 0.65 -4.43 -17.26
CA ARG A 105 1.27 -3.79 -18.42
C ARG A 105 1.27 -2.27 -18.31
N ARG A 106 0.13 -1.66 -17.96
CA ARG A 106 0.00 -0.20 -17.80
C ARG A 106 1.01 0.38 -16.80
N ILE A 107 1.26 -0.33 -15.72
CA ILE A 107 2.15 0.07 -14.62
C ILE A 107 3.62 -0.31 -14.90
N GLY A 108 3.87 -1.09 -15.95
CA GLY A 108 5.20 -1.58 -16.29
C GLY A 108 5.71 -2.67 -15.33
N CYS A 109 4.82 -3.39 -14.66
CA CYS A 109 5.19 -4.53 -13.81
C CYS A 109 6.00 -5.56 -14.61
N LEU A 110 7.14 -6.01 -14.06
CA LEU A 110 8.00 -6.99 -14.73
C LEU A 110 7.48 -8.43 -14.63
N ALA A 111 6.49 -8.68 -13.77
CA ALA A 111 5.76 -9.96 -13.73
C ALA A 111 4.70 -10.08 -14.85
N ARG A 112 4.67 -9.12 -15.80
CA ARG A 112 3.76 -9.16 -16.96
C ARG A 112 3.98 -10.45 -17.76
N PRO A 113 2.91 -11.20 -18.10
CA PRO A 113 2.99 -12.29 -19.07
C PRO A 113 3.09 -11.74 -20.50
#